data_AF-A0A392MI94-F1
#
_entry.id   AF-A0A392MI94-F1
#
_cell.length_a   1.000
_cell.length_b   1.000
_cell.length_c   1.000
_cell.angle_alpha   90.00
_cell.angle_beta   90.00
_cell.angle_gamma   90.00
#
_symmetry.space_group_name_H-M   'P 1'
#
loop_
_entity.id
_entity.type
_entity.pdbx_description
1 polymer ?
#
loop_
_entity_poly.entity_id
_entity_poly.type
_entity_poly.pdbx_seq_one_letter_code
_entity_poly.pdbx_strand_id
1 'polypeptide(L)'
;MADIWRPVKGVKIKVAKTGLFLFQFAHAIDMEGVLQRGPWMFDNHMLIMERTHLGVQIENIPLYHVDFWVQVHNLPVGLMVEKAGTKLANYIGAFVEYDKNNNSSFWRQYMRLRVQVDVRQPLKKDSRVKNKGGE
;
A
#
# COMPACT_ATOMS: atom_id res chain seq x y z
N MET A 1 -7.24 9.80 -16.20
CA MET A 1 -7.22 8.93 -15.00
C MET A 1 -6.96 7.46 -15.36
N ALA A 2 -7.69 6.88 -16.33
CA ALA A 2 -7.54 5.46 -16.70
C ALA A 2 -6.20 5.07 -17.37
N ASP A 3 -5.55 5.99 -18.10
CA ASP A 3 -4.34 5.69 -18.88
C ASP A 3 -3.13 5.29 -18.02
N ILE A 4 -3.13 5.69 -16.75
CA ILE A 4 -2.10 5.31 -15.78
C ILE A 4 -2.19 3.81 -15.43
N TRP A 5 -3.40 3.28 -15.35
CA TRP A 5 -3.65 1.88 -14.98
C TRP A 5 -3.49 0.92 -16.14
N ARG A 6 -3.68 1.40 -17.38
CA ARG A 6 -3.60 0.60 -18.62
C ARG A 6 -4.40 -0.72 -18.53
N PRO A 7 -5.68 -0.70 -18.14
CA PRO A 7 -6.48 -1.92 -18.04
C PRO A 7 -6.65 -2.56 -19.42
N VAL A 8 -6.41 -3.87 -19.52
CA VAL A 8 -6.41 -4.58 -20.81
C VAL A 8 -7.80 -4.62 -21.43
N LYS A 9 -8.85 -4.79 -20.60
CA LYS A 9 -10.25 -4.84 -21.06
C LYS A 9 -11.00 -3.52 -20.86
N GLY A 10 -10.31 -2.48 -20.37
CA GLY A 10 -10.88 -1.17 -20.13
C GLY A 10 -11.55 -1.02 -18.76
N VAL A 11 -11.84 0.24 -18.43
CA VAL A 11 -12.51 0.64 -17.19
C VAL A 11 -13.52 1.75 -17.50
N LYS A 12 -14.72 1.65 -16.93
CA LYS A 12 -15.70 2.73 -16.92
C LYS A 12 -15.60 3.48 -15.60
N ILE A 13 -15.61 4.81 -15.66
CA ILE A 13 -15.48 5.68 -14.50
C ILE A 13 -16.76 6.48 -14.36
N LYS A 14 -17.36 6.47 -13.17
CA LYS A 14 -18.54 7.29 -12.84
C LYS A 14 -18.26 8.11 -11.59
N VAL A 15 -18.60 9.39 -11.62
CA VAL A 15 -18.63 10.23 -10.41
C VAL A 15 -19.89 9.87 -9.62
N ALA A 16 -19.74 9.38 -8.38
CA ALA A 16 -20.87 9.10 -7.49
C ALA A 16 -21.30 10.38 -6.76
N LYS A 17 -20.31 11.11 -6.22
CA LYS A 17 -20.44 12.47 -5.65
C LYS A 17 -19.09 13.19 -5.77
N THR A 18 -19.03 14.47 -5.44
CA THR A 18 -17.77 15.22 -5.41
C THR A 18 -16.74 14.49 -4.53
N GLY A 19 -15.58 14.16 -5.11
CA GLY A 19 -14.52 13.43 -4.43
C GLY A 19 -14.72 11.91 -4.28
N LEU A 20 -15.81 11.34 -4.81
CA LEU A 20 -16.08 9.90 -4.78
C LEU A 20 -16.38 9.36 -6.18
N PHE A 21 -15.64 8.32 -6.56
CA PHE A 21 -15.66 7.75 -7.90
C PHE A 21 -15.93 6.25 -7.83
N LEU A 22 -16.66 5.74 -8.81
CA LEU A 22 -16.84 4.32 -9.04
C LEU A 22 -16.07 3.90 -10.29
N PHE A 23 -15.22 2.88 -10.14
CA PHE A 23 -14.46 2.27 -11.21
C PHE A 23 -15.02 0.89 -11.50
N GLN A 24 -15.64 0.73 -12.67
CA GLN A 24 -16.13 -0.56 -13.14
C GLN A 24 -15.15 -1.12 -14.16
N PHE A 25 -14.35 -2.09 -13.73
CA PHE A 25 -13.45 -2.82 -14.61
C PHE A 25 -14.20 -3.88 -15.41
N ALA A 26 -13.84 -4.03 -16.68
CA ALA A 26 -14.40 -5.09 -17.52
C ALA A 26 -13.85 -6.49 -17.17
N HIS A 27 -12.74 -6.56 -16.43
CA HIS A 27 -12.12 -7.81 -16.02
C HIS A 27 -11.54 -7.72 -14.60
N ALA A 28 -11.72 -8.79 -13.82
CA ALA A 28 -11.29 -8.82 -12.42
C ALA A 28 -9.77 -8.72 -12.25
N ILE A 29 -8.99 -9.26 -13.19
CA ILE A 29 -7.51 -9.16 -13.16
C ILE A 29 -7.04 -7.71 -13.30
N ASP A 30 -7.71 -6.90 -14.14
CA ASP A 30 -7.35 -5.48 -14.28
C ASP A 30 -7.64 -4.72 -12.97
N MET A 31 -8.79 -4.99 -12.34
CA MET A 31 -9.14 -4.43 -11.03
C MET A 31 -8.12 -4.83 -9.95
N GLU A 32 -7.80 -6.12 -9.85
CA GLU A 32 -6.86 -6.65 -8.87
C GLU A 32 -5.46 -6.06 -9.09
N GLY A 33 -5.01 -5.96 -10.35
CA GLY A 33 -3.75 -5.33 -10.69
C GLY A 33 -3.70 -3.86 -10.29
N VAL A 34 -4.81 -3.12 -10.41
CA VAL A 34 -4.89 -1.74 -9.93
C VAL A 34 -4.82 -1.67 -8.42
N LEU A 35 -5.60 -2.48 -7.69
CA LEU A 35 -5.56 -2.52 -6.22
C LEU A 35 -4.16 -2.90 -5.70
N GLN A 36 -3.51 -3.89 -6.32
CA GLN A 36 -2.21 -4.38 -5.91
C GLN A 36 -1.04 -3.46 -6.27
N ARG A 37 -1.13 -2.63 -7.30
CA ARG A 37 0.02 -1.80 -7.75
C ARG A 37 0.01 -0.37 -7.19
N GLY A 38 -0.94 -0.06 -6.31
CA GLY A 38 -1.01 1.22 -5.60
C GLY A 38 0.23 1.53 -4.73
N PRO A 39 0.32 2.75 -4.18
CA PRO A 39 -0.72 3.78 -4.18
C PRO A 39 -0.81 4.50 -5.54
N TRP A 40 -1.96 5.11 -5.83
CA TRP A 40 -2.16 5.89 -7.06
C TRP A 40 -2.36 7.36 -6.75
N MET A 41 -1.76 8.20 -7.58
CA MET A 41 -1.89 9.65 -7.53
C MET A 41 -2.56 10.13 -8.81
N PHE A 42 -3.49 11.06 -8.69
CA PHE A 42 -4.10 11.76 -9.81
C PHE A 42 -4.20 13.24 -9.47
N ASP A 43 -3.64 14.09 -10.32
CA ASP A 43 -3.62 15.55 -10.12
C ASP A 43 -3.15 15.95 -8.71
N ASN A 44 -2.04 15.37 -8.25
CA ASN A 44 -1.50 15.53 -6.89
C ASN A 44 -2.43 15.11 -5.72
N HIS A 45 -3.54 14.44 -6.01
CA HIS A 45 -4.41 13.83 -5.00
C HIS A 45 -4.21 12.32 -4.97
N MET A 46 -4.06 11.75 -3.77
CA MET A 46 -3.98 10.31 -3.60
C MET A 46 -5.36 9.67 -3.71
N LEU A 47 -5.47 8.58 -4.47
CA LEU A 47 -6.68 7.78 -4.54
C LEU A 47 -6.68 6.74 -3.42
N ILE A 48 -7.71 6.81 -2.58
CA ILE A 48 -8.06 5.77 -1.62
C ILE A 48 -9.11 4.90 -2.27
N MET A 49 -8.85 3.60 -2.40
CA MET A 49 -9.69 2.68 -3.16
C MET A 49 -10.01 1.46 -2.32
N GLU A 50 -11.26 1.03 -2.40
CA GLU A 50 -11.77 -0.16 -1.74
C GLU A 50 -12.67 -0.93 -2.70
N ARG A 51 -12.70 -2.25 -2.58
CA ARG A 51 -13.56 -3.07 -3.42
C ARG A 51 -15.01 -2.92 -2.98
N THR A 52 -15.90 -2.66 -3.94
CA THR A 52 -17.34 -2.59 -3.65
C THR A 52 -17.90 -3.99 -3.38
N HIS A 53 -18.80 -4.10 -2.39
CA HIS A 53 -19.52 -5.32 -2.06
C HIS A 53 -21.00 -5.22 -2.44
N LEU A 54 -21.60 -6.34 -2.83
CA LEU A 54 -23.04 -6.40 -3.13
C LEU A 54 -23.86 -6.02 -1.89
N GLY A 55 -24.88 -5.19 -2.09
CA GLY A 55 -25.77 -4.73 -1.01
C GLY A 55 -25.23 -3.59 -0.15
N VAL A 56 -24.01 -3.11 -0.39
CA VAL A 56 -23.44 -1.96 0.30
C VAL A 56 -23.58 -0.70 -0.55
N GLN A 57 -24.15 0.35 0.02
CA GLN A 57 -24.15 1.68 -0.61
C GLN A 57 -22.73 2.21 -0.69
N ILE A 58 -22.33 2.72 -1.86
CA ILE A 58 -20.95 3.13 -2.15
C ILE A 58 -20.50 4.22 -1.16
N GLU A 59 -21.42 5.07 -0.73
CA GLU A 59 -21.20 6.17 0.22
C GLU A 59 -20.83 5.68 1.63
N ASN A 60 -21.17 4.45 1.97
CA ASN A 60 -20.92 3.84 3.28
C ASN A 60 -19.64 3.01 3.31
N ILE A 61 -18.93 2.89 2.19
CA ILE A 61 -17.64 2.18 2.13
C ILE A 61 -16.56 3.06 2.78
N PRO A 62 -15.91 2.60 3.86
CA PRO A 62 -14.90 3.39 4.55
C PRO A 62 -13.60 3.47 3.73
N LEU A 63 -13.28 4.65 3.22
CA LEU A 63 -12.04 4.93 2.50
C LEU A 63 -10.99 5.55 3.44
N TYR A 64 -10.40 4.73 4.30
CA TYR A 64 -9.44 5.18 5.32
C TYR A 64 -8.03 4.63 5.16
N HIS A 65 -7.84 3.62 4.30
CA HIS A 65 -6.59 2.88 4.24
C HIS A 65 -5.97 2.92 2.85
N VAL A 66 -4.65 3.07 2.79
CA VAL A 66 -3.88 2.98 1.56
C VAL A 66 -2.65 2.11 1.76
N ASP A 67 -2.39 1.23 0.82
CA ASP A 67 -1.18 0.42 0.77
C ASP A 67 0.00 1.22 0.23
N PHE A 68 1.09 1.26 0.98
CA PHE A 68 2.36 1.87 0.59
C PHE A 68 3.49 0.86 0.59
N TRP A 69 4.40 1.02 -0.37
CA TRP A 69 5.73 0.46 -0.26
C TRP A 69 6.61 1.40 0.56
N VAL A 70 6.96 0.98 1.77
CA VAL A 70 7.83 1.70 2.69
C VAL A 70 9.24 1.14 2.61
N GLN A 71 10.23 2.02 2.59
CA GLN A 71 11.64 1.65 2.73
C GLN A 71 12.11 1.97 4.16
N VAL A 72 12.65 0.96 4.84
CA VAL A 72 13.30 1.09 6.14
C VAL A 72 14.80 1.07 5.91
N HIS A 73 15.43 2.20 6.20
CA HIS A 73 16.87 2.42 6.04
C HIS A 73 17.59 2.26 7.37
N ASN A 74 18.92 2.11 7.32
CA ASN A 74 19.80 2.07 8.49
C ASN A 74 19.42 0.98 9.51
N LEU A 75 18.93 -0.17 9.02
CA LEU A 75 18.66 -1.32 9.89
C LEU A 75 19.97 -1.97 10.34
N PRO A 76 20.13 -2.29 11.63
CA PRO A 76 21.25 -3.09 12.12
C PRO A 76 21.42 -4.40 11.33
N VAL A 77 22.67 -4.81 11.15
CA VAL A 77 23.02 -6.04 10.46
C VAL A 77 22.28 -7.24 11.08
N GLY A 78 21.74 -8.11 10.23
CA GLY A 78 20.97 -9.28 10.65
C GLY A 78 19.50 -9.02 10.97
N LEU A 79 19.04 -7.75 10.96
CA LEU A 79 17.61 -7.43 11.10
C LEU A 79 16.84 -7.34 9.77
N MET A 80 17.52 -7.56 8.64
CA MET A 80 16.88 -7.69 7.32
C MET A 80 16.21 -9.07 7.16
N VAL A 81 15.23 -9.34 8.01
CA VAL A 81 14.45 -10.59 8.04
C VAL A 81 12.97 -10.28 8.21
N GLU A 82 12.12 -11.13 7.64
CA GLU A 82 10.66 -10.92 7.63
C GLU A 82 10.10 -10.73 9.04
N LYS A 83 10.53 -11.51 10.03
CA LYS A 83 10.08 -11.37 11.42
C LYS A 83 10.31 -9.96 12.00
N ALA A 84 11.43 -9.31 11.67
CA ALA A 84 11.69 -7.94 12.09
C ALA A 84 10.87 -6.95 11.25
N GLY A 85 10.80 -7.18 9.93
CA GLY A 85 10.00 -6.39 9.00
C GLY A 85 8.52 -6.33 9.36
N THR A 86 7.89 -7.46 9.70
CA THR A 86 6.49 -7.51 10.14
C THR A 86 6.26 -6.65 11.38
N LYS A 87 7.17 -6.67 12.36
CA LYS A 87 7.06 -5.81 13.56
C LYS A 87 7.16 -4.33 13.19
N LEU A 88 8.07 -3.97 12.29
CA LEU A 88 8.26 -2.59 11.84
C LEU A 88 7.06 -2.10 11.02
N ALA A 89 6.57 -2.93 10.10
CA ALA A 89 5.36 -2.64 9.34
C ALA A 89 4.16 -2.42 10.26
N ASN A 90 3.98 -3.30 11.25
CA ASN A 90 2.88 -3.19 12.22
C ASN A 90 3.00 -1.98 13.17
N TYR A 91 4.18 -1.40 13.30
CA TYR A 91 4.36 -0.11 14.00
C TYR A 91 3.90 1.08 13.13
N ILE A 92 4.04 0.97 11.80
CA ILE A 92 3.66 2.02 10.84
C ILE A 92 2.17 1.96 10.51
N GLY A 93 1.64 0.76 10.29
CA GLY A 93 0.26 0.47 9.86
C GLY A 93 -0.01 -1.02 10.01
N ALA A 94 -0.77 -1.65 9.11
CA ALA A 94 -0.90 -3.11 9.06
C ALA A 94 0.08 -3.69 8.04
N PHE A 95 0.81 -4.74 8.42
CA PHE A 95 1.69 -5.47 7.51
C PHE A 95 0.89 -6.14 6.38
N VAL A 96 1.31 -5.93 5.13
CA VAL A 96 0.72 -6.55 3.94
C VAL A 96 1.70 -7.52 3.29
N GLU A 97 2.94 -7.11 3.06
CA GLU A 97 3.91 -7.92 2.32
C GLU A 97 5.36 -7.62 2.70
N TYR A 98 6.19 -8.67 2.72
CA TYR A 98 7.65 -8.56 2.75
C TYR A 98 8.20 -8.71 1.33
N ASP A 99 8.92 -7.70 0.82
CA ASP A 99 9.48 -7.75 -0.54
C ASP A 99 10.46 -8.93 -0.66
N LYS A 100 10.17 -9.86 -1.58
CA LYS A 100 11.00 -11.04 -1.88
C LYS A 100 12.43 -10.68 -2.26
N ASN A 101 12.64 -9.47 -2.79
CA ASN A 101 13.94 -8.96 -3.17
C ASN A 101 14.74 -8.36 -2.01
N ASN A 102 14.20 -8.32 -0.79
CA ASN A 102 14.93 -7.80 0.36
C ASN A 102 16.26 -8.55 0.60
N ASN A 103 16.30 -9.85 0.29
CA ASN A 103 17.47 -10.69 0.53
C ASN A 103 18.17 -11.14 -0.77
N SER A 104 17.84 -10.53 -1.91
CA SER A 104 18.34 -10.99 -3.22
C SER A 104 19.70 -10.41 -3.60
N SER A 105 20.21 -9.41 -2.86
CA SER A 105 21.50 -8.77 -3.13
C SER A 105 22.21 -8.39 -1.85
N PHE A 106 23.51 -8.67 -1.80
CA PHE A 106 24.41 -8.24 -0.71
C PHE A 106 24.51 -6.72 -0.58
N TRP A 107 24.29 -5.99 -1.67
CA TRP A 107 24.43 -4.51 -1.72
C TRP A 107 23.16 -3.76 -1.32
N ARG A 108 22.09 -4.45 -0.93
CA ARG A 108 20.82 -3.81 -0.61
C ARG A 108 20.92 -3.07 0.74
N GLN A 109 20.67 -1.76 0.71
CA GLN A 109 20.84 -0.87 1.86
C GLN A 109 19.55 -0.64 2.67
N TYR A 110 18.41 -1.15 2.20
CA TYR A 110 17.11 -0.92 2.82
C TYR A 110 16.20 -2.15 2.75
N MET A 111 15.38 -2.31 3.77
CA MET A 111 14.27 -3.26 3.76
C MET A 111 13.06 -2.58 3.16
N ARG A 112 12.38 -3.25 2.23
CA ARG A 112 11.14 -2.77 1.62
C ARG A 112 9.96 -3.59 2.12
N LEU A 113 8.95 -2.90 2.63
CA LEU A 113 7.75 -3.50 3.23
C LEU A 113 6.52 -2.90 2.56
N ARG A 114 5.50 -3.71 2.35
CA ARG A 114 4.18 -3.21 1.98
C ARG A 114 3.36 -3.07 3.24
N VAL A 115 2.84 -1.87 3.48
CA VAL A 115 2.13 -1.50 4.71
C VAL A 115 0.83 -0.80 4.33
N GLN A 116 -0.27 -1.27 4.89
CA GLN A 116 -1.56 -0.60 4.80
C GLN A 116 -1.64 0.46 5.91
N VAL A 117 -1.77 1.72 5.52
CA VAL A 117 -1.69 2.87 6.43
C VAL A 117 -3.07 3.52 6.55
N ASP A 118 -3.49 3.82 7.78
CA ASP A 118 -4.68 4.64 8.06
C ASP A 118 -4.35 6.13 7.81
N VAL A 119 -4.95 6.72 6.79
CA VAL A 119 -4.69 8.11 6.37
C VAL A 119 -5.23 9.17 7.34
N ARG A 120 -6.03 8.75 8.33
CA ARG A 120 -6.55 9.64 9.38
C ARG A 120 -5.53 9.87 10.49
N GLN A 121 -4.45 9.08 10.51
CA GLN A 121 -3.38 9.17 11.49
C GLN A 121 -2.14 9.85 10.87
N PRO A 122 -1.35 10.59 11.67
CA PRO A 122 -0.10 11.14 11.19
C PRO A 122 0.91 10.03 10.87
N LEU A 123 1.68 10.22 9.80
CA LEU A 123 2.74 9.28 9.42
C LEU A 123 3.81 9.19 10.51
N LYS A 124 4.24 7.95 10.81
CA LYS A 124 5.41 7.69 11.63
C LYS A 124 6.67 7.98 10.82
N LYS A 125 7.55 8.83 11.33
CA LYS A 125 8.79 9.24 10.64
C LYS A 125 9.99 8.42 11.06
N ASP A 126 10.16 8.24 12.36
CA ASP A 126 11.37 7.65 12.93
C ASP A 126 11.02 6.61 14.00
N SER A 127 11.89 5.61 14.15
CA SER A 127 11.82 4.62 15.23
C SER A 127 13.22 4.13 15.58
N ARG A 128 13.40 3.63 16.81
CA ARG A 128 14.65 3.03 17.27
C ARG A 128 14.48 1.52 17.35
N VAL A 129 15.35 0.79 16.67
CA VAL A 129 15.34 -0.68 16.63
C VAL A 129 16.69 -1.15 17.14
N LYS A 130 16.68 -2.13 18.04
CA LYS A 130 17.90 -2.75 18.58
C LYS A 130 17.96 -4.22 18.22
N ASN A 131 19.18 -4.72 17.98
CA ASN A 131 19.40 -6.14 17.83
C ASN A 131 19.38 -6.86 19.21
N LYS A 132 19.53 -8.19 19.22
CA LYS A 132 19.60 -8.96 20.49
C LYS A 132 20.80 -8.60 21.37
N GLY A 133 21.84 -7.98 20.79
CA GLY A 133 23.01 -7.46 21.49
C GLY A 133 22.81 -6.08 22.13
N GLY A 134 21.68 -5.41 21.86
CA GLY A 134 21.36 -4.10 22.45
C GLY A 134 21.92 -2.88 21.70
N GLU A 135 22.60 -3.12 20.58
CA GLU A 135 23.06 -2.11 19.61
C GLU A 135 21.93 -1.71 18.66
#